data_AF-A0A938MK04-F1
#
_entry.id   AF-A0A938MK04-F1
#
_cell.length_a   1.000
_cell.length_b   1.000
_cell.length_c   1.000
_cell.angle_alpha   90.00
_cell.angle_beta   90.00
_cell.angle_gamma   90.00
#
_symmetry.space_group_name_H-M   'P 1'
#
loop_
_entity.id
_entity.type
_entity.pdbx_description
1 polymer ?
#
loop_
_entity_poly.entity_id
_entity_poly.type
_entity_poly.pdbx_seq_one_letter_code
_entity_poly.pdbx_strand_id
1 'polypeptide(L)'
;MSEVKKSLIEGAKACAHLLDKVEAAEHVSNILRSALKEGRTVFIMGYGQLAFVAHHIASEFEGSIGENRETLPVVALTDDNRLLAMVGNDYGSRHICLRLVATFVRKGDILMTLCESSDEEHVRDALRLAREKGAVTLLVTGKDGGKLADVSLEIRQTSSLRIEECQLVLAHAIFSATVAGTQVALKPATSGDRVIRFRCGFCGGEISALTRFAGRAGICPHCTVNLTIPTVVEKEKAAPSPAPSPSEQRAKMRFSVKGCALRVRRAGSTMTGDDKPRGRTVLENLSQGGLQFLLQYDVPPGSQAIQRPPEFRVGEEVRVKIQVPAFEEPITATGVVKRVEAGPSESQFAVGVQFVECDRASKEKLKKLEESAALRNAETRTNVGMV
;
A
#
# COMPACT_ATOMS: atom_id res chain seq x y z
N MET A 1 -42.03 -7.05 -23.66
CA MET A 1 -40.66 -6.49 -23.80
C MET A 1 -39.76 -7.32 -22.90
N SER A 2 -38.56 -7.73 -23.32
CA SER A 2 -37.67 -8.48 -22.40
C SER A 2 -37.27 -7.60 -21.21
N GLU A 3 -37.07 -8.20 -20.04
CA GLU A 3 -36.65 -7.48 -18.83
C GLU A 3 -35.32 -6.76 -19.04
N VAL A 4 -34.39 -7.35 -19.80
CA VAL A 4 -33.14 -6.70 -20.20
C VAL A 4 -33.39 -5.41 -20.99
N LYS A 5 -34.27 -5.46 -22.01
CA LYS A 5 -34.59 -4.28 -22.82
C LYS A 5 -35.28 -3.19 -21.98
N LYS A 6 -36.17 -3.58 -21.07
CA LYS A 6 -36.81 -2.66 -20.13
C LYS A 6 -35.76 -1.98 -19.24
N SER A 7 -34.86 -2.75 -18.65
CA SER A 7 -33.80 -2.22 -17.78
C SER A 7 -32.88 -1.25 -18.52
N LEU A 8 -32.44 -1.58 -19.73
CA LEU A 8 -31.60 -0.69 -20.55
C LEU A 8 -32.31 0.64 -20.88
N ILE A 9 -33.61 0.59 -21.19
CA ILE A 9 -34.39 1.80 -21.48
C ILE A 9 -34.53 2.68 -20.23
N GLU A 10 -34.78 2.07 -19.06
CA GLU A 10 -34.88 2.80 -17.80
C GLU A 10 -33.55 3.45 -17.41
N GLY A 11 -32.44 2.73 -17.53
CA GLY A 11 -31.10 3.27 -17.28
C GLY A 11 -30.77 4.44 -18.21
N ALA A 12 -31.02 4.29 -19.51
CA ALA A 12 -30.82 5.37 -20.48
C ALA A 12 -31.65 6.62 -20.16
N LYS A 13 -32.92 6.44 -19.76
CA LYS A 13 -33.78 7.56 -19.33
C LYS A 13 -33.29 8.23 -18.06
N ALA A 14 -32.84 7.47 -17.07
CA ALA A 14 -32.29 8.01 -15.83
C ALA A 14 -31.04 8.84 -16.11
N CYS A 15 -30.11 8.32 -16.93
CA CYS A 15 -28.91 9.05 -17.33
C CYS A 15 -29.20 10.29 -18.18
N ALA A 16 -30.26 10.30 -18.98
CA ALA A 16 -30.65 11.48 -19.76
C ALA A 16 -30.96 12.70 -18.87
N HIS A 17 -31.49 12.50 -17.66
CA HIS A 17 -31.72 13.59 -16.70
C HIS A 17 -30.42 14.23 -16.17
N LEU A 18 -29.26 13.61 -16.36
CA LEU A 18 -27.99 14.21 -15.99
C LEU A 18 -27.64 15.44 -16.82
N LEU A 19 -28.28 15.62 -17.99
CA LEU A 19 -28.14 16.83 -18.80
C LEU A 19 -28.61 18.08 -18.04
N ASP A 20 -29.56 17.95 -17.11
CA ASP A 20 -30.01 19.05 -16.23
C ASP A 20 -28.99 19.39 -15.13
N LYS A 21 -27.91 18.61 -15.02
CA LYS A 21 -26.85 18.75 -14.00
C LYS A 21 -25.54 19.27 -14.57
N VAL A 22 -25.50 19.62 -15.86
CA VAL A 22 -24.27 20.04 -16.56
C VAL A 22 -23.60 21.22 -15.86
N GLU A 23 -24.33 22.30 -15.59
CA GLU A 23 -23.74 23.50 -14.95
C GLU A 23 -23.14 23.19 -13.56
N ALA A 24 -23.83 22.40 -12.76
CA ALA A 24 -23.36 22.01 -11.44
C ALA A 24 -22.15 21.05 -11.53
N ALA A 25 -22.15 20.13 -12.50
CA ALA A 25 -21.03 19.23 -12.75
C ALA A 25 -19.80 20.01 -13.23
N GLU A 26 -19.96 20.99 -14.13
CA GLU A 26 -18.89 21.89 -14.56
C GLU A 26 -18.34 22.72 -13.40
N HIS A 27 -19.22 23.22 -12.53
CA HIS A 27 -18.80 23.93 -11.32
C HIS A 27 -17.94 23.04 -10.41
N VAL A 28 -18.37 21.80 -10.16
CA VAL A 28 -17.58 20.81 -9.42
C VAL A 28 -16.23 20.54 -10.09
N SER A 29 -16.21 20.30 -11.40
CA SER A 29 -14.96 20.09 -12.15
C SER A 29 -13.99 21.28 -12.04
N ASN A 30 -14.51 22.51 -12.00
CA ASN A 30 -13.69 23.71 -11.81
C ASN A 30 -13.13 23.82 -10.39
N ILE A 31 -13.92 23.47 -9.36
CA ILE A 31 -13.45 23.37 -7.98
C ILE A 31 -12.31 22.34 -7.87
N LEU A 32 -12.51 21.13 -8.42
CA LEU A 32 -11.50 20.07 -8.45
C LEU A 32 -10.23 20.55 -9.16
N ARG A 33 -10.38 21.16 -10.35
CA ARG A 33 -9.27 21.71 -11.13
C ARG A 33 -8.46 22.73 -10.35
N SER A 34 -9.11 23.67 -9.65
CA SER A 34 -8.42 24.68 -8.84
C SER A 34 -7.63 24.02 -7.72
N ALA A 35 -8.25 23.09 -6.99
CA ALA A 35 -7.59 22.41 -5.88
C ALA A 35 -6.36 21.61 -6.33
N LEU A 36 -6.48 20.89 -7.45
CA LEU A 36 -5.37 20.12 -8.02
C LEU A 36 -4.22 21.03 -8.50
N LYS A 37 -4.53 22.17 -9.13
CA LYS A 37 -3.53 23.18 -9.53
C LYS A 37 -2.78 23.76 -8.33
N GLU A 38 -3.45 23.88 -7.19
CA GLU A 38 -2.88 24.38 -5.95
C GLU A 38 -2.17 23.30 -5.12
N GLY A 39 -2.14 22.04 -5.61
CA GLY A 39 -1.50 20.92 -4.93
C GLY A 39 -2.21 20.45 -3.66
N ARG A 40 -3.52 20.71 -3.54
CA ARG A 40 -4.40 20.16 -2.50
C ARG A 40 -4.80 18.74 -2.87
N THR A 41 -5.22 17.96 -1.87
CA THR A 41 -5.68 16.58 -2.08
C THR A 41 -7.19 16.55 -2.25
N VAL A 42 -7.66 15.76 -3.21
CA VAL A 42 -9.09 15.45 -3.37
C VAL A 42 -9.33 14.07 -2.78
N PHE A 43 -10.19 14.00 -1.78
CA PHE A 43 -10.67 12.75 -1.22
C PHE A 43 -12.03 12.42 -1.80
N ILE A 44 -12.19 11.21 -2.35
CA ILE A 44 -13.49 10.68 -2.77
C ILE A 44 -13.92 9.61 -1.79
N MET A 45 -15.18 9.60 -1.40
CA MET A 45 -15.75 8.60 -0.50
C MET A 45 -17.08 8.14 -1.05
N GLY A 46 -17.34 6.84 -1.01
CA GLY A 46 -18.63 6.25 -1.35
C GLY A 46 -19.04 5.19 -0.33
N TYR A 47 -20.33 4.91 -0.27
CA TYR A 47 -20.91 3.92 0.66
C TYR A 47 -21.49 2.74 -0.12
N GLY A 48 -21.35 1.53 0.44
CA GLY A 48 -21.80 0.31 -0.23
C GLY A 48 -21.18 0.18 -1.61
N GLN A 49 -22.01 0.02 -2.63
CA GLN A 49 -21.62 -0.11 -4.03
C GLN A 49 -20.95 1.16 -4.58
N LEU A 50 -21.28 2.33 -4.03
CA LEU A 50 -20.68 3.60 -4.43
C LEU A 50 -19.21 3.72 -3.98
N ALA A 51 -18.74 2.87 -3.05
CA ALA A 51 -17.32 2.76 -2.76
C ALA A 51 -16.53 2.32 -4.01
N PHE A 52 -17.09 1.43 -4.84
CA PHE A 52 -16.46 1.03 -6.11
C PHE A 52 -16.40 2.20 -7.10
N VAL A 53 -17.42 3.06 -7.14
CA VAL A 53 -17.41 4.27 -7.98
C VAL A 53 -16.34 5.24 -7.48
N ALA A 54 -16.23 5.44 -6.16
CA ALA A 54 -15.19 6.28 -5.57
C ALA A 54 -13.78 5.77 -5.91
N HIS A 55 -13.53 4.46 -5.72
CA HIS A 55 -12.29 3.78 -6.08
C HIS A 55 -11.96 3.93 -7.56
N HIS A 56 -12.92 3.57 -8.43
CA HIS A 56 -12.77 3.65 -9.88
C HIS A 56 -12.34 5.05 -10.30
N ILE A 57 -13.07 6.07 -9.85
CA ILE A 57 -12.81 7.45 -10.26
C ILE A 57 -11.49 7.96 -9.70
N ALA A 58 -11.14 7.63 -8.45
CA ALA A 58 -9.82 7.98 -7.92
C ALA A 58 -8.69 7.37 -8.76
N SER A 59 -8.80 6.08 -9.10
CA SER A 59 -7.82 5.40 -9.96
C SER A 59 -7.72 5.99 -11.37
N GLU A 60 -8.82 6.52 -11.92
CA GLU A 60 -8.77 7.26 -13.20
C GLU A 60 -7.90 8.52 -13.10
N PHE A 61 -7.92 9.23 -11.98
CA PHE A 61 -7.05 10.40 -11.74
C PHE A 61 -5.59 10.02 -11.44
N GLU A 62 -5.36 8.86 -10.80
CA GLU A 62 -4.04 8.29 -10.59
C GLU A 62 -3.44 7.71 -11.88
N GLY A 63 -4.29 7.24 -12.79
CA GLY A 63 -3.91 6.60 -14.04
C GLY A 63 -3.60 7.57 -15.18
N SER A 64 -2.65 7.17 -16.02
CA SER A 64 -2.32 7.82 -17.30
C SER A 64 -3.05 7.10 -18.44
N ILE A 65 -4.39 7.17 -18.48
CA ILE A 65 -5.13 6.55 -19.60
C ILE A 65 -4.99 7.45 -20.84
N GLY A 66 -4.30 6.96 -21.87
CA GLY A 66 -4.32 7.48 -23.24
C GLY A 66 -3.40 8.68 -23.54
N GLU A 67 -3.01 9.45 -22.53
CA GLU A 67 -2.07 10.58 -22.67
C GLU A 67 -1.00 10.50 -21.58
N ASN A 68 0.25 10.83 -21.90
CA ASN A 68 1.40 10.80 -20.98
C ASN A 68 1.29 11.94 -19.96
N ARG A 69 0.37 11.80 -19.00
CA ARG A 69 0.03 12.81 -17.99
C ARG A 69 0.52 12.38 -16.61
N GLU A 70 0.94 13.34 -15.80
CA GLU A 70 1.31 13.10 -14.42
C GLU A 70 0.09 12.68 -13.58
N THR A 71 0.33 11.89 -12.54
CA THR A 71 -0.71 11.41 -11.62
C THR A 71 -1.24 12.57 -10.77
N LEU A 72 -2.56 12.62 -10.57
CA LEU A 72 -3.21 13.67 -9.79
C LEU A 72 -3.49 13.18 -8.35
N PRO A 73 -3.34 14.04 -7.32
CA PRO A 73 -3.52 13.66 -5.92
C PRO A 73 -5.00 13.50 -5.53
N VAL A 74 -5.65 12.51 -6.11
CA VAL A 74 -7.03 12.11 -5.82
C VAL A 74 -7.01 10.73 -5.18
N VAL A 75 -7.60 10.59 -3.99
CA VAL A 75 -7.53 9.36 -3.19
C VAL A 75 -8.94 8.95 -2.79
N ALA A 76 -9.28 7.68 -2.91
CA ALA A 76 -10.51 7.19 -2.33
C ALA A 76 -10.30 6.77 -0.86
N LEU A 77 -11.07 7.36 0.05
CA LEU A 77 -10.87 7.16 1.50
C LEU A 77 -11.12 5.72 1.96
N THR A 78 -11.86 4.95 1.18
CA THR A 78 -12.22 3.56 1.46
C THR A 78 -11.27 2.54 0.83
N ASP A 79 -10.11 2.94 0.30
CA ASP A 79 -9.17 2.02 -0.38
C ASP A 79 -8.50 1.02 0.58
N ASP A 80 -8.22 1.42 1.82
CA ASP A 80 -7.51 0.57 2.77
C ASP A 80 -8.47 -0.36 3.53
N ASN A 81 -8.64 -1.57 2.99
CA ASN A 81 -9.44 -2.64 3.61
C ASN A 81 -8.98 -2.98 5.04
N ARG A 82 -7.71 -2.78 5.40
CA ARG A 82 -7.23 -3.00 6.78
C ARG A 82 -7.82 -1.93 7.70
N LEU A 83 -7.77 -0.67 7.30
CA LEU A 83 -8.38 0.45 8.04
C LEU A 83 -9.89 0.26 8.16
N LEU A 84 -10.58 -0.13 7.09
CA LEU A 84 -12.01 -0.41 7.11
C LEU A 84 -12.35 -1.53 8.10
N ALA A 85 -11.63 -2.66 8.05
CA ALA A 85 -11.87 -3.80 8.93
C ALA A 85 -11.57 -3.47 10.40
N MET A 86 -10.44 -2.81 10.68
CA MET A 86 -10.06 -2.41 12.02
C MET A 86 -11.07 -1.42 12.62
N VAL A 87 -11.41 -0.35 11.89
CA VAL A 87 -12.34 0.65 12.40
C VAL A 87 -13.75 0.07 12.52
N GLY A 88 -14.18 -0.74 11.56
CA GLY A 88 -15.46 -1.44 11.60
C GLY A 88 -15.58 -2.37 12.80
N ASN A 89 -14.51 -3.10 13.15
CA ASN A 89 -14.46 -3.97 14.32
C ASN A 89 -14.48 -3.19 15.63
N ASP A 90 -13.62 -2.18 15.75
CA ASP A 90 -13.34 -1.52 17.04
C ASP A 90 -14.38 -0.44 17.39
N TYR A 91 -14.96 0.22 16.38
CA TYR A 91 -15.85 1.37 16.55
C TYR A 91 -17.20 1.20 15.85
N GLY A 92 -17.38 0.14 15.07
CA GLY A 92 -18.58 -0.07 14.28
C GLY A 92 -18.53 0.66 12.93
N SER A 93 -19.25 0.11 11.96
CA SER A 93 -19.23 0.54 10.55
C SER A 93 -19.58 2.02 10.34
N ARG A 94 -20.46 2.60 11.18
CA ARG A 94 -20.86 4.02 11.08
C ARG A 94 -19.71 5.00 11.35
N HIS A 95 -18.69 4.58 12.10
CA HIS A 95 -17.56 5.43 12.47
C HIS A 95 -16.39 5.36 11.48
N ILE A 96 -16.44 4.45 10.50
CA ILE A 96 -15.40 4.29 9.48
C ILE A 96 -15.12 5.64 8.81
N CYS A 97 -16.15 6.24 8.24
CA CYS A 97 -15.98 7.45 7.44
C CYS A 97 -15.56 8.65 8.27
N LEU A 98 -16.15 8.81 9.46
CA LEU A 98 -15.74 9.85 10.42
C LEU A 98 -14.27 9.77 10.77
N ARG A 99 -13.78 8.56 11.06
CA ARG A 99 -12.37 8.35 11.43
C ARG A 99 -11.44 8.57 10.25
N LEU A 100 -11.83 8.16 9.04
CA LEU A 100 -11.04 8.41 7.84
C LEU A 100 -10.97 9.92 7.52
N VAL A 101 -12.08 10.64 7.61
CA VAL A 101 -12.11 12.10 7.44
C VAL A 101 -11.28 12.80 8.53
N ALA A 102 -11.44 12.43 9.80
CA ALA A 102 -10.64 12.96 10.90
C ALA A 102 -9.14 12.77 10.66
N THR A 103 -8.77 11.57 10.18
CA THR A 103 -7.39 11.17 9.96
C THR A 103 -6.79 11.88 8.76
N PHE A 104 -7.41 11.84 7.59
CA PHE A 104 -6.75 12.23 6.34
C PHE A 104 -7.04 13.67 5.90
N VAL A 105 -8.29 14.13 6.04
CA VAL A 105 -8.72 15.42 5.48
C VAL A 105 -8.08 16.59 6.21
N ARG A 106 -7.51 17.55 5.48
CA ARG A 106 -6.91 18.78 6.02
C ARG A 106 -7.60 20.03 5.47
N LYS A 107 -7.27 21.17 6.07
CA LYS A 107 -7.75 22.48 5.62
C LYS A 107 -7.33 22.72 4.18
N GLY A 108 -8.30 23.09 3.34
CA GLY A 108 -8.09 23.35 1.92
C GLY A 108 -8.22 22.13 1.00
N ASP A 109 -8.24 20.91 1.55
CA ASP A 109 -8.54 19.70 0.77
C ASP A 109 -10.02 19.69 0.32
N ILE A 110 -10.34 18.75 -0.57
CA ILE A 110 -11.71 18.50 -1.00
C ILE A 110 -12.17 17.14 -0.47
N LEU A 111 -13.39 17.05 0.05
CA LEU A 111 -14.10 15.79 0.26
C LEU A 111 -15.30 15.72 -0.68
N MET A 112 -15.24 14.82 -1.67
CA MET A 112 -16.38 14.45 -2.52
C MET A 112 -17.02 13.17 -2.01
N THR A 113 -18.29 13.25 -1.61
CA THR A 113 -19.03 12.11 -1.05
C THR A 113 -20.11 11.63 -2.02
N LEU A 114 -20.14 10.33 -2.27
CA LEU A 114 -21.12 9.61 -3.08
C LEU A 114 -22.04 8.82 -2.15
N CYS A 115 -23.35 9.09 -2.18
CA CYS A 115 -24.32 8.30 -1.41
C CYS A 115 -25.65 8.15 -2.16
N GLU A 116 -26.44 7.13 -1.84
CA GLU A 116 -27.80 7.05 -2.37
C GLU A 116 -28.73 8.06 -1.69
N SER A 117 -28.60 8.21 -0.37
CA SER A 117 -29.48 9.00 0.48
C SER A 117 -28.64 9.90 1.39
N SER A 118 -28.96 11.19 1.42
CA SER A 118 -28.28 12.16 2.28
C SER A 118 -28.75 12.11 3.76
N ASP A 119 -29.82 11.36 4.02
CA ASP A 119 -30.41 11.18 5.35
C ASP A 119 -29.58 10.28 6.29
N GLU A 120 -28.56 9.63 5.75
CA GLU A 120 -27.70 8.74 6.52
C GLU A 120 -26.78 9.55 7.44
N GLU A 121 -26.86 9.26 8.74
CA GLU A 121 -26.12 9.99 9.79
C GLU A 121 -24.61 10.05 9.50
N HIS A 122 -24.04 8.93 9.05
CA HIS A 122 -22.61 8.83 8.76
C HIS A 122 -22.18 9.73 7.58
N VAL A 123 -23.04 9.97 6.58
CA VAL A 123 -22.78 10.91 5.47
C VAL A 123 -22.75 12.33 6.00
N ARG A 124 -23.78 12.71 6.78
CA ARG A 124 -23.91 14.05 7.35
C ARG A 124 -22.76 14.38 8.28
N ASP A 125 -22.39 13.45 9.15
CA ASP A 125 -21.29 13.65 10.09
C ASP A 125 -19.95 13.78 9.37
N ALA A 126 -19.70 12.97 8.33
CA ALA A 126 -18.46 13.04 7.56
C ALA A 126 -18.31 14.40 6.85
N LEU A 127 -19.38 14.88 6.19
CA LEU A 127 -19.41 16.19 5.55
C LEU A 127 -19.24 17.32 6.58
N ARG A 128 -19.95 17.25 7.71
CA ARG A 128 -19.82 18.24 8.79
C ARG A 128 -18.38 18.31 9.29
N LEU A 129 -17.78 17.17 9.60
CA LEU A 129 -16.41 17.09 10.09
C LEU A 129 -15.41 17.64 9.07
N ALA A 130 -15.56 17.32 7.78
CA ALA A 130 -14.70 17.86 6.73
C ALA A 130 -14.78 19.39 6.66
N ARG A 131 -16.01 19.94 6.73
CA ARG A 131 -16.24 21.39 6.77
C ARG A 131 -15.60 22.03 8.02
N GLU A 132 -15.76 21.43 9.19
CA GLU A 132 -15.13 21.90 10.44
C GLU A 132 -13.60 21.92 10.34
N LYS A 133 -13.01 20.97 9.61
CA LYS A 133 -11.57 20.93 9.32
C LYS A 133 -11.13 21.93 8.25
N GLY A 134 -12.06 22.68 7.66
CA GLY A 134 -11.82 23.68 6.62
C GLY A 134 -11.58 23.08 5.23
N ALA A 135 -12.08 21.88 4.97
CA ALA A 135 -12.12 21.29 3.63
C ALA A 135 -13.36 21.77 2.87
N VAL A 136 -13.27 21.79 1.55
CA VAL A 136 -14.42 22.01 0.66
C VAL A 136 -15.18 20.69 0.55
N THR A 137 -16.50 20.75 0.71
CA THR A 137 -17.37 19.57 0.75
C THR A 137 -18.24 19.53 -0.50
N LEU A 138 -18.22 18.39 -1.19
CA LEU A 138 -19.02 18.10 -2.37
C LEU A 138 -19.85 16.84 -2.10
N LEU A 139 -21.12 16.86 -2.50
CA LEU A 139 -22.02 15.72 -2.33
C LEU A 139 -22.64 15.36 -3.68
N VAL A 140 -22.57 14.08 -4.06
CA VAL A 140 -23.37 13.51 -5.14
C VAL A 140 -24.35 12.54 -4.51
N THR A 141 -25.64 12.78 -4.71
CA THR A 141 -26.69 12.00 -4.05
C THR A 141 -27.85 11.64 -4.98
N GLY A 142 -28.48 10.50 -4.71
CA GLY A 142 -29.66 10.05 -5.44
C GLY A 142 -30.93 10.81 -5.09
N LYS A 143 -30.99 11.45 -3.92
CA LYS A 143 -32.17 12.16 -3.38
C LYS A 143 -31.89 13.65 -3.19
N ASP A 144 -32.67 14.31 -2.34
CA ASP A 144 -32.42 15.67 -1.89
C ASP A 144 -31.14 15.69 -1.05
N GLY A 145 -30.19 16.56 -1.39
CA GLY A 145 -28.93 16.73 -0.68
C GLY A 145 -28.96 17.88 0.33
N GLY A 146 -29.98 18.74 0.25
CA GLY A 146 -30.09 19.95 1.06
C GLY A 146 -28.79 20.77 1.09
N LYS A 147 -28.54 21.44 2.23
CA LYS A 147 -27.34 22.27 2.46
C LYS A 147 -26.22 21.50 3.20
N LEU A 148 -26.14 20.19 3.01
CA LEU A 148 -25.20 19.32 3.72
C LEU A 148 -23.75 19.51 3.26
N ALA A 149 -23.55 19.88 1.99
CA ALA A 149 -22.25 20.17 1.40
C ALA A 149 -22.21 21.61 0.86
N ASP A 150 -21.04 22.07 0.44
CA ASP A 150 -20.88 23.38 -0.20
C ASP A 150 -21.44 23.35 -1.63
N VAL A 151 -21.36 22.19 -2.28
CA VAL A 151 -22.05 21.89 -3.55
C VAL A 151 -22.68 20.51 -3.48
N SER A 152 -23.97 20.43 -3.80
CA SER A 152 -24.74 19.18 -3.87
C SER A 152 -25.22 18.92 -5.31
N LEU A 153 -24.93 17.74 -5.84
CA LEU A 153 -25.38 17.22 -7.13
C LEU A 153 -26.45 16.14 -6.88
N GLU A 154 -27.70 16.50 -7.15
CA GLU A 154 -28.87 15.66 -6.85
C GLU A 154 -29.42 15.02 -8.13
N ILE A 155 -29.32 13.70 -8.23
CA ILE A 155 -29.75 12.92 -9.41
C ILE A 155 -31.27 12.70 -9.41
N ARG A 156 -31.90 12.72 -8.22
CA ARG A 156 -33.36 12.60 -8.02
C ARG A 156 -33.97 11.37 -8.71
N GLN A 157 -33.38 10.20 -8.47
CA GLN A 157 -33.93 8.90 -8.91
C GLN A 157 -34.46 8.12 -7.70
N THR A 158 -35.44 7.25 -7.92
CA THR A 158 -36.08 6.46 -6.85
C THR A 158 -35.53 5.03 -6.74
N SER A 159 -34.83 4.56 -7.76
CA SER A 159 -34.23 3.22 -7.79
C SER A 159 -32.74 3.30 -7.48
N SER A 160 -32.27 2.55 -6.47
CA SER A 160 -30.85 2.44 -6.10
C SER A 160 -29.95 2.10 -7.29
N LEU A 161 -30.34 1.11 -8.10
CA LEU A 161 -29.60 0.74 -9.31
C LEU A 161 -29.43 1.93 -10.28
N ARG A 162 -30.49 2.71 -10.49
CA ARG A 162 -30.46 3.88 -11.38
C ARG A 162 -29.63 5.03 -10.79
N ILE A 163 -29.66 5.19 -9.46
CA ILE A 163 -28.82 6.16 -8.77
C ILE A 163 -27.34 5.80 -8.99
N GLU A 164 -26.96 4.54 -8.77
CA GLU A 164 -25.58 4.06 -8.96
C GLU A 164 -25.10 4.22 -10.41
N GLU A 165 -25.91 3.81 -11.39
CA GLU A 165 -25.63 4.00 -12.82
C GLU A 165 -25.38 5.48 -13.16
N CYS A 166 -26.27 6.36 -12.67
CA CYS A 166 -26.14 7.79 -12.91
C CYS A 166 -24.93 8.41 -12.19
N GLN A 167 -24.60 7.97 -10.97
CA GLN A 167 -23.43 8.47 -10.24
C GLN A 167 -22.13 8.12 -10.95
N LEU A 168 -22.02 6.91 -11.51
CA LEU A 168 -20.86 6.53 -12.30
C LEU A 168 -20.72 7.40 -13.55
N VAL A 169 -21.80 7.56 -14.33
CA VAL A 169 -21.80 8.40 -15.55
C VAL A 169 -21.45 9.85 -15.22
N LEU A 170 -22.06 10.42 -14.16
CA LEU A 170 -21.79 11.77 -13.73
C LEU A 170 -20.35 11.94 -13.23
N ALA A 171 -19.82 10.96 -12.49
CA ALA A 171 -18.44 11.01 -12.01
C ALA A 171 -17.43 10.91 -13.16
N HIS A 172 -17.69 10.09 -14.19
CA HIS A 172 -16.87 10.07 -15.43
C HIS A 172 -16.93 11.41 -16.18
N ALA A 173 -18.10 12.04 -16.26
CA ALA A 173 -18.24 13.36 -16.88
C ALA A 173 -17.44 14.43 -16.11
N ILE A 174 -17.56 14.44 -14.77
CA ILE A 174 -16.79 15.33 -13.89
C ILE A 174 -15.30 15.08 -14.06
N PHE A 175 -14.85 13.83 -14.05
CA PHE A 175 -13.46 13.47 -14.29
C PHE A 175 -13.00 14.01 -15.64
N SER A 176 -13.71 13.68 -16.72
CA SER A 176 -13.36 14.08 -18.09
C SER A 176 -13.26 15.60 -18.24
N ALA A 177 -14.25 16.35 -17.73
CA ALA A 177 -14.20 17.81 -17.72
C ALA A 177 -13.05 18.33 -16.84
N THR A 178 -12.80 17.70 -15.69
CA THR A 178 -11.67 18.03 -14.82
C THR A 178 -10.34 17.80 -15.52
N VAL A 179 -10.15 16.76 -16.32
CA VAL A 179 -8.88 16.55 -17.03
C VAL A 179 -8.75 17.36 -18.33
N ALA A 180 -9.83 17.59 -19.08
CA ALA A 180 -9.78 18.31 -20.36
C ALA A 180 -9.28 19.77 -20.25
N GLY A 181 -9.74 20.52 -19.25
CA GLY A 181 -9.23 21.87 -18.98
C GLY A 181 -7.98 21.90 -18.09
N THR A 182 -7.48 20.73 -17.70
CA THR A 182 -6.27 20.53 -16.90
C THR A 182 -5.14 20.37 -17.90
N GLN A 183 -4.85 21.46 -18.64
CA GLN A 183 -3.50 21.74 -19.09
C GLN A 183 -2.67 22.07 -17.86
N VAL A 184 -2.58 21.13 -16.92
CA VAL A 184 -1.70 21.30 -15.79
C VAL A 184 -0.34 20.92 -16.35
N ALA A 185 0.28 21.90 -17.00
CA ALA A 185 1.69 22.12 -16.77
C ALA A 185 1.83 22.35 -15.25
N LEU A 186 1.82 21.25 -14.48
CA LEU A 186 2.39 21.27 -13.15
C LEU A 186 3.78 21.80 -13.43
N LYS A 187 4.18 22.90 -12.78
CA LYS A 187 5.53 23.47 -12.89
C LYS A 187 6.48 22.31 -13.11
N PRO A 188 7.13 22.16 -14.29
CA PRO A 188 7.65 20.89 -14.79
C PRO A 188 8.55 20.26 -13.74
N ALA A 189 8.02 19.38 -12.88
CA ALA A 189 8.47 19.10 -11.51
C ALA A 189 9.77 19.82 -11.07
N THR A 190 9.83 21.17 -11.10
CA THR A 190 11.05 21.96 -11.43
C THR A 190 12.34 21.16 -11.40
N SER A 191 12.56 20.24 -12.35
CA SER A 191 13.70 19.30 -12.43
C SER A 191 14.39 18.95 -11.09
N GLY A 192 13.64 18.76 -9.99
CA GLY A 192 14.19 18.98 -8.64
C GLY A 192 13.36 18.48 -7.47
N ASP A 193 12.08 18.15 -7.68
CA ASP A 193 11.30 17.42 -6.67
C ASP A 193 11.84 15.98 -6.55
N ARG A 194 12.55 15.70 -5.45
CA ARG A 194 13.03 14.36 -5.07
C ARG A 194 12.03 13.67 -4.15
N VAL A 195 11.98 12.35 -4.20
CA VAL A 195 11.33 11.53 -3.16
C VAL A 195 12.22 11.55 -1.92
N ILE A 196 11.67 12.03 -0.80
CA ILE A 196 12.25 11.87 0.53
C ILE A 196 11.71 10.57 1.09
N ARG A 197 12.61 9.64 1.42
CA ARG A 197 12.28 8.46 2.21
C ARG A 197 12.69 8.71 3.64
N PHE A 198 11.80 8.44 4.57
CA PHE A 198 12.08 8.56 5.99
C PHE A 198 11.25 7.54 6.74
N ARG A 199 11.68 7.19 7.96
CA ARG A 199 10.93 6.26 8.80
C ARG A 199 10.05 7.02 9.77
N CYS A 200 8.87 6.49 10.04
CA CYS A 200 8.08 6.94 11.17
C CYS A 200 8.88 6.75 12.46
N GLY A 201 9.03 7.82 13.26
CA GLY A 201 9.69 7.74 14.56
C GLY A 201 8.98 6.86 15.59
N PHE A 202 7.71 6.48 15.33
CA PHE A 202 6.95 5.60 16.21
C PHE A 202 7.01 4.13 15.75
N CYS A 203 6.51 3.81 14.55
CA CYS A 203 6.40 2.41 14.12
C CYS A 203 7.55 1.93 13.23
N GLY A 204 8.51 2.80 12.90
CA GLY A 204 9.63 2.48 12.00
C GLY A 204 9.24 2.23 10.53
N GLY A 205 7.95 2.37 10.19
CA GLY A 205 7.46 2.18 8.82
C GLY A 205 8.05 3.21 7.87
N GLU A 206 8.47 2.76 6.70
CA GLU A 206 9.07 3.63 5.67
C GLU A 206 7.99 4.45 4.97
N ILE A 207 8.21 5.75 4.88
CA ILE A 207 7.29 6.74 4.32
C ILE A 207 8.03 7.46 3.22
N SER A 208 7.41 7.49 2.04
CA SER A 208 7.89 8.27 0.92
C SER A 208 7.01 9.52 0.78
N ALA A 209 7.63 10.68 0.74
CA ALA A 209 6.97 11.95 0.47
C ALA A 209 7.78 12.75 -0.55
N LEU A 210 7.12 13.55 -1.37
CA LEU A 210 7.82 14.45 -2.28
C LEU A 210 8.45 15.60 -1.47
N THR A 211 9.62 16.08 -1.91
CA THR A 211 10.34 17.22 -1.33
C THR A 211 9.47 18.48 -1.21
N ARG A 212 8.51 18.71 -2.10
CA ARG A 212 7.48 19.77 -1.93
C ARG A 212 6.61 19.65 -0.67
N PHE A 213 6.54 18.47 -0.05
CA PHE A 213 5.84 18.24 1.22
C PHE A 213 6.76 18.28 2.44
N ALA A 214 8.06 18.52 2.26
CA ALA A 214 9.02 18.63 3.34
C ALA A 214 8.65 19.75 4.33
N GLY A 215 8.78 19.49 5.64
CA GLY A 215 8.41 20.39 6.73
C GLY A 215 6.92 20.43 7.07
N ARG A 216 6.04 19.76 6.31
CA ARG A 216 4.60 19.73 6.60
C ARG A 216 4.26 18.65 7.62
N ALA A 217 3.27 18.94 8.47
CA ALA A 217 2.67 17.94 9.34
C ALA A 217 1.85 16.93 8.52
N GLY A 218 2.01 15.65 8.83
CA GLY A 218 1.32 14.54 8.18
C GLY A 218 0.95 13.48 9.21
N ILE A 219 0.33 12.40 8.73
CA ILE A 219 0.04 11.22 9.54
C ILE A 219 0.81 10.05 8.98
N CYS A 220 1.40 9.26 9.86
CA CYS A 220 2.02 8.01 9.46
C CYS A 220 0.98 7.07 8.83
N PRO A 221 1.15 6.61 7.57
CA PRO A 221 0.21 5.68 6.95
C PRO A 221 0.25 4.29 7.60
N HIS A 222 1.30 3.98 8.37
CA HIS A 222 1.50 2.67 9.00
C HIS A 222 0.89 2.58 10.42
N CYS A 223 0.94 3.66 11.21
CA CYS A 223 0.56 3.65 12.62
C CYS A 223 -0.25 4.86 13.09
N THR A 224 -0.66 5.73 12.15
CA THR A 224 -1.53 6.89 12.36
C THR A 224 -1.03 7.97 13.33
N VAL A 225 0.20 7.85 13.84
CA VAL A 225 0.84 8.89 14.65
C VAL A 225 1.16 10.12 13.80
N ASN A 226 0.93 11.30 14.38
CA ASN A 226 1.32 12.58 13.79
C ASN A 226 2.84 12.62 13.57
N LEU A 227 3.25 13.02 12.39
CA LEU A 227 4.65 13.20 12.04
C LEU A 227 4.85 14.52 11.32
N THR A 228 6.09 14.96 11.25
CA THR A 228 6.50 16.04 10.36
C THR A 228 7.36 15.43 9.28
N ILE A 229 7.05 15.72 8.02
CA ILE A 229 7.86 15.28 6.89
C ILE A 229 9.21 16.01 7.01
N PRO A 230 10.35 15.31 7.05
CA PRO A 230 11.64 15.95 7.30
C PRO A 230 12.03 16.95 6.18
N THR A 231 12.66 18.06 6.57
CA THR A 231 13.11 19.15 5.66
C THR A 231 14.46 18.87 5.00
N VAL A 232 15.23 17.93 5.53
CA VAL A 232 16.59 17.62 5.08
C VAL A 232 16.56 16.33 4.27
N VAL A 233 17.01 16.41 3.01
CA VAL A 233 17.44 15.23 2.25
C VAL A 233 18.74 14.77 2.89
N GLU A 234 18.68 13.85 3.86
CA GLU A 234 19.88 13.13 4.25
C GLU A 234 20.41 12.42 2.99
N LYS A 235 21.66 12.71 2.60
CA LYS A 235 22.36 11.93 1.57
C LYS A 235 22.52 10.51 2.11
N GLU A 236 21.59 9.62 1.81
CA GLU A 236 21.78 8.20 2.08
C GLU A 236 22.91 7.67 1.18
N LYS A 237 23.97 7.16 1.83
CA LYS A 237 24.83 6.13 1.25
C LYS A 237 23.92 5.01 0.73
N ALA A 238 24.09 4.68 -0.54
CA ALA A 238 23.22 3.78 -1.29
C ALA A 238 22.97 2.42 -0.59
N ALA A 239 21.70 2.00 -0.58
CA ALA A 239 21.27 0.62 -0.37
C ALA A 239 20.21 0.25 -1.44
N PRO A 240 20.15 -1.01 -1.93
CA PRO A 240 19.45 -1.34 -3.18
C PRO A 240 18.01 -1.85 -3.03
N SER A 241 17.33 -1.84 -4.20
CA SER A 241 15.90 -1.89 -4.57
C SER A 241 15.17 -3.25 -4.36
N PRO A 242 14.00 -3.55 -4.97
CA PRO A 242 12.65 -3.50 -4.40
C PRO A 242 12.06 -4.89 -4.06
N ALA A 243 10.83 -4.92 -3.53
CA ALA A 243 10.05 -6.13 -3.21
C ALA A 243 9.27 -6.68 -4.44
N PRO A 244 8.99 -8.01 -4.51
CA PRO A 244 8.24 -8.65 -5.60
C PRO A 244 6.70 -8.54 -5.47
N SER A 245 5.99 -8.93 -6.53
CA SER A 245 4.58 -8.61 -6.89
C SER A 245 3.48 -9.56 -6.34
N PRO A 246 2.17 -9.20 -6.47
CA PRO A 246 1.04 -9.92 -5.85
C PRO A 246 0.67 -11.30 -6.45
N SER A 247 1.17 -11.69 -7.63
CA SER A 247 0.92 -13.02 -8.21
C SER A 247 1.80 -14.13 -7.60
N GLU A 248 2.86 -13.77 -6.87
CA GLU A 248 3.68 -14.71 -6.09
C GLU A 248 3.15 -14.90 -4.65
N GLN A 249 2.08 -14.19 -4.27
CA GLN A 249 1.43 -14.31 -2.95
C GLN A 249 0.42 -15.47 -2.85
N ARG A 250 0.18 -16.23 -3.93
CA ARG A 250 -0.73 -17.39 -3.95
C ARG A 250 -0.06 -18.63 -4.51
N ALA A 251 0.91 -19.18 -3.77
CA ALA A 251 1.14 -20.62 -3.59
C ALA A 251 2.55 -20.84 -3.00
N LYS A 252 2.61 -21.57 -1.87
CA LYS A 252 3.81 -22.03 -1.15
C LYS A 252 4.45 -20.98 -0.22
N MET A 253 3.84 -20.77 0.95
CA MET A 253 4.58 -20.29 2.13
C MET A 253 5.62 -21.35 2.53
N ARG A 254 6.84 -21.20 2.01
CA ARG A 254 8.05 -21.70 2.64
C ARG A 254 8.50 -20.66 3.66
N PHE A 255 9.03 -21.08 4.80
CA PHE A 255 9.60 -20.21 5.82
C PHE A 255 10.56 -19.18 5.20
N SER A 256 10.09 -17.95 5.02
CA SER A 256 10.92 -16.81 4.63
C SER A 256 11.23 -16.02 5.89
N VAL A 257 12.47 -16.11 6.35
CA VAL A 257 12.92 -15.47 7.60
C VAL A 257 13.25 -13.99 7.34
N LYS A 258 12.26 -13.25 6.83
CA LYS A 258 12.39 -11.82 6.48
C LYS A 258 12.71 -11.03 7.74
N GLY A 259 13.81 -10.25 7.69
CA GLY A 259 14.26 -9.40 8.80
C GLY A 259 15.40 -9.96 9.64
N CYS A 260 15.86 -11.18 9.39
CA CYS A 260 17.03 -11.73 10.05
C CYS A 260 18.34 -11.25 9.40
N ALA A 261 19.35 -10.95 10.22
CA ALA A 261 20.69 -10.65 9.74
C ALA A 261 21.58 -11.90 9.85
N LEU A 262 22.18 -12.28 8.72
CA LEU A 262 23.15 -13.38 8.65
C LEU A 262 24.57 -12.85 8.67
N ARG A 263 25.43 -13.43 9.52
CA ARG A 263 26.87 -13.34 9.39
C ARG A 263 27.46 -14.74 9.26
N VAL A 264 28.40 -14.91 8.35
CA VAL A 264 29.05 -16.19 8.09
C VAL A 264 30.54 -15.97 7.97
N ARG A 265 31.33 -16.82 8.63
CA ARG A 265 32.79 -16.78 8.55
C ARG A 265 33.37 -18.18 8.62
N ARG A 266 34.60 -18.37 8.17
CA ARG A 266 35.33 -19.64 8.35
C ARG A 266 35.44 -20.00 9.83
N ALA A 267 35.23 -21.27 10.14
CA ALA A 267 35.47 -21.80 11.48
C ALA A 267 36.90 -21.48 11.95
N GLY A 268 37.07 -21.18 13.24
CA GLY A 268 38.35 -20.80 13.83
C GLY A 268 38.73 -19.32 13.75
N SER A 269 37.91 -18.47 13.12
CA SER A 269 38.17 -17.03 13.04
C SER A 269 37.19 -16.19 13.88
N THR A 270 37.65 -15.03 14.38
CA THR A 270 36.85 -14.15 15.25
C THR A 270 35.80 -13.39 14.44
N MET A 271 34.56 -13.36 14.92
CA MET A 271 33.49 -12.65 14.22
C MET A 271 33.66 -11.12 14.38
N THR A 272 33.78 -10.39 13.27
CA THR A 272 33.90 -8.93 13.20
C THR A 272 32.68 -8.30 12.50
N GLY A 273 32.68 -6.97 12.35
CA GLY A 273 31.65 -6.22 11.62
C GLY A 273 31.54 -6.60 10.14
N ASP A 274 32.63 -7.08 9.54
CA ASP A 274 32.77 -7.29 8.09
C ASP A 274 32.34 -8.68 7.62
N ASP A 275 31.96 -9.60 8.52
CA ASP A 275 31.55 -10.99 8.19
C ASP A 275 30.13 -11.11 7.60
N LYS A 276 29.65 -10.04 6.97
CA LYS A 276 28.43 -10.10 6.18
C LYS A 276 28.78 -10.69 4.82
N PRO A 277 28.02 -11.69 4.32
CA PRO A 277 28.18 -12.12 2.94
C PRO A 277 28.11 -10.93 1.99
N ARG A 278 28.94 -10.90 0.93
CA ARG A 278 28.83 -9.79 -0.04
C ARG A 278 27.57 -10.01 -0.86
N GLY A 279 26.77 -8.95 -0.95
CA GLY A 279 25.46 -8.98 -1.60
C GLY A 279 24.29 -9.03 -0.61
N ARG A 280 23.08 -9.02 -1.15
CA ARG A 280 21.86 -9.08 -0.36
C ARG A 280 21.57 -10.54 -0.01
N THR A 281 21.35 -10.83 1.27
CA THR A 281 21.10 -12.19 1.76
C THR A 281 19.64 -12.39 2.13
N VAL A 282 19.04 -13.49 1.67
CA VAL A 282 17.70 -13.95 2.09
C VAL A 282 17.83 -15.33 2.74
N LEU A 283 17.31 -15.49 3.96
CA LEU A 283 17.31 -16.77 4.67
C LEU A 283 16.10 -17.62 4.29
N GLU A 284 16.34 -18.90 4.05
CA GLU A 284 15.35 -19.91 3.71
C GLU A 284 15.57 -21.19 4.54
N ASN A 285 14.49 -21.93 4.84
CA ASN A 285 14.59 -23.28 5.44
C ASN A 285 15.49 -23.35 6.70
N LEU A 286 15.34 -22.38 7.62
CA LEU A 286 16.02 -22.41 8.92
C LEU A 286 15.40 -23.49 9.83
N SER A 287 16.23 -24.40 10.30
CA SER A 287 15.85 -25.55 11.14
C SER A 287 16.97 -25.86 12.14
N GLN A 288 16.72 -26.77 13.09
CA GLN A 288 17.74 -27.36 13.95
C GLN A 288 18.82 -28.11 13.15
N GLY A 289 18.46 -28.68 12.00
CA GLY A 289 19.38 -29.44 11.15
C GLY A 289 20.26 -28.58 10.24
N GLY A 290 19.93 -27.31 10.05
CA GLY A 290 20.65 -26.43 9.16
C GLY A 290 19.81 -25.30 8.59
N LEU A 291 20.40 -24.64 7.61
CA LEU A 291 19.98 -23.36 7.07
C LEU A 291 20.26 -23.36 5.56
N GLN A 292 19.37 -22.77 4.78
CA GLN A 292 19.64 -22.37 3.41
C GLN A 292 19.58 -20.83 3.30
N PHE A 293 20.42 -20.22 2.49
CA PHE A 293 20.29 -18.80 2.19
C PHE A 293 20.64 -18.50 0.75
N LEU A 294 20.04 -17.44 0.23
CA LEU A 294 20.27 -16.92 -1.11
C LEU A 294 21.13 -15.66 -1.02
N LEU A 295 22.19 -15.59 -1.81
CA LEU A 295 23.05 -14.42 -1.98
C LEU A 295 22.74 -13.77 -3.32
N GLN A 296 22.44 -12.48 -3.34
CA GLN A 296 22.24 -11.69 -4.55
C GLN A 296 23.38 -10.67 -4.68
N TYR A 297 24.14 -10.76 -5.77
CA TYR A 297 25.24 -9.84 -6.06
C TYR A 297 24.79 -8.72 -7.00
N ASP A 298 25.37 -7.53 -6.82
CA ASP A 298 25.20 -6.44 -7.79
C ASP A 298 26.09 -6.72 -9.01
N VAL A 299 25.48 -6.97 -10.16
CA VAL A 299 26.19 -7.13 -11.44
C VAL A 299 26.14 -5.80 -12.21
N PRO A 300 27.29 -5.15 -12.50
CA PRO A 300 27.29 -3.90 -13.25
C PRO A 300 26.74 -4.09 -14.68
N PRO A 301 26.01 -3.11 -15.25
CA PRO A 301 25.53 -3.17 -16.62
C PRO A 301 26.67 -3.42 -17.61
N GLY A 302 26.55 -4.46 -18.45
CA GLY A 302 27.57 -4.82 -19.45
C GLY A 302 28.69 -5.75 -18.96
N SER A 303 28.69 -6.14 -17.68
CA SER A 303 29.60 -7.17 -17.17
C SER A 303 29.02 -8.56 -17.40
N GLN A 304 29.85 -9.54 -17.77
CA GLN A 304 29.42 -10.94 -17.79
C GLN A 304 28.97 -11.36 -16.38
N ALA A 305 27.90 -12.16 -16.30
CA ALA A 305 27.41 -12.73 -15.04
C ALA A 305 28.56 -13.32 -14.21
N ILE A 306 28.51 -13.16 -12.89
CA ILE A 306 29.53 -13.71 -11.99
C ILE A 306 29.49 -15.24 -12.12
N GLN A 307 30.35 -15.81 -12.96
CA GLN A 307 30.30 -17.25 -13.30
C GLN A 307 30.78 -18.16 -12.16
N ARG A 308 31.39 -17.62 -11.09
CA ARG A 308 31.83 -18.41 -9.94
C ARG A 308 31.51 -17.69 -8.64
N PRO A 309 30.85 -18.35 -7.66
CA PRO A 309 30.60 -17.77 -6.36
C PRO A 309 31.93 -17.62 -5.61
N PRO A 310 32.35 -16.41 -5.23
CA PRO A 310 33.69 -16.20 -4.68
C PRO A 310 33.82 -16.50 -3.18
N GLU A 311 32.73 -16.81 -2.46
CA GLU A 311 32.73 -16.75 -0.98
C GLU A 311 32.65 -18.08 -0.24
N PHE A 312 32.09 -19.14 -0.83
CA PHE A 312 31.84 -20.40 -0.13
C PHE A 312 32.18 -21.60 -1.00
N ARG A 313 32.83 -22.61 -0.41
CA ARG A 313 33.10 -23.90 -1.06
C ARG A 313 32.32 -25.01 -0.37
N VAL A 314 31.82 -25.97 -1.15
CA VAL A 314 31.22 -27.19 -0.59
C VAL A 314 32.28 -27.93 0.24
N GLY A 315 31.91 -28.35 1.44
CA GLY A 315 32.80 -28.95 2.43
C GLY A 315 33.47 -27.96 3.38
N GLU A 316 33.33 -26.65 3.16
CA GLU A 316 33.90 -25.62 4.03
C GLU A 316 33.13 -25.53 5.36
N GLU A 317 33.88 -25.51 6.46
CA GLU A 317 33.32 -25.32 7.79
C GLU A 317 33.18 -23.83 8.10
N VAL A 318 31.97 -23.43 8.47
CA VAL A 318 31.59 -22.05 8.69
C VAL A 318 30.92 -21.88 10.04
N ARG A 319 31.25 -20.77 10.71
CA ARG A 319 30.48 -20.26 11.83
C ARG A 319 29.40 -19.33 11.31
N VAL A 320 28.17 -19.59 11.74
CA VAL A 320 26.97 -18.87 11.35
C VAL A 320 26.41 -18.16 12.57
N LYS A 321 26.13 -16.87 12.42
CA LYS A 321 25.44 -16.06 13.42
C LYS A 321 24.19 -15.45 12.79
N ILE A 322 23.04 -15.78 13.35
CA ILE A 322 21.73 -15.37 12.83
C ILE A 322 21.07 -14.49 13.89
N GLN A 323 20.96 -13.19 13.60
CA GLN A 323 20.15 -12.30 14.43
C GLN A 323 18.70 -12.42 13.99
N VAL A 324 17.85 -12.90 14.90
CA VAL A 324 16.40 -12.97 14.70
C VAL A 324 15.77 -11.86 15.54
N PRO A 325 14.90 -10.99 14.98
CA PRO A 325 14.30 -9.88 15.75
C PRO A 325 13.54 -10.33 17.01
N ALA A 326 13.00 -11.54 17.01
CA ALA A 326 12.27 -12.11 18.14
C ALA A 326 13.16 -12.56 19.31
N PHE A 327 14.48 -12.57 19.14
CA PHE A 327 15.43 -12.98 20.18
C PHE A 327 16.44 -11.85 20.45
N GLU A 328 16.63 -11.49 21.71
CA GLU A 328 17.64 -10.51 22.11
C GLU A 328 19.05 -10.99 21.71
N GLU A 329 19.35 -12.24 22.03
CA GLU A 329 20.61 -12.88 21.64
C GLU A 329 20.49 -13.67 20.33
N PRO A 330 21.49 -13.58 19.44
CA PRO A 330 21.50 -14.29 18.17
C PRO A 330 21.62 -15.81 18.34
N ILE A 331 21.24 -16.52 17.29
CA ILE A 331 21.51 -17.96 17.14
C ILE A 331 22.93 -18.09 16.59
N THR A 332 23.76 -18.90 17.25
CA THR A 332 25.11 -19.21 16.81
C THR A 332 25.26 -20.70 16.58
N ALA A 333 25.82 -21.07 15.43
CA ALA A 333 26.10 -22.46 15.09
C ALA A 333 27.38 -22.56 14.26
N THR A 334 28.09 -23.67 14.39
CA THR A 334 29.11 -24.10 13.43
C THR A 334 28.46 -25.11 12.49
N GLY A 335 28.69 -24.98 11.19
CA GLY A 335 28.12 -25.86 10.19
C GLY A 335 29.03 -26.07 8.99
N VAL A 336 28.66 -26.99 8.11
CA VAL A 336 29.39 -27.31 6.90
C VAL A 336 28.56 -26.94 5.69
N VAL A 337 29.17 -26.23 4.74
CA VAL A 337 28.54 -25.90 3.45
C VAL A 337 28.33 -27.20 2.67
N LYS A 338 27.08 -27.59 2.43
CA LYS A 338 26.73 -28.81 1.69
C LYS A 338 26.43 -28.57 0.22
N ARG A 339 26.01 -27.36 -0.13
CA ARG A 339 25.71 -26.99 -1.52
C ARG A 339 25.95 -25.51 -1.75
N VAL A 340 26.41 -25.19 -2.95
CA VAL A 340 26.50 -23.85 -3.52
C VAL A 340 26.07 -23.96 -4.96
N GLU A 341 24.87 -23.48 -5.28
CA GLU A 341 24.22 -23.66 -6.58
C GLU A 341 23.74 -22.32 -7.14
N ALA A 342 23.54 -22.25 -8.45
CA ALA A 342 22.94 -21.07 -9.07
C ALA A 342 21.51 -20.87 -8.55
N GLY A 343 21.18 -19.62 -8.21
CA GLY A 343 19.86 -19.21 -7.76
C GLY A 343 18.89 -18.95 -8.92
N PRO A 344 17.68 -18.44 -8.62
CA PRO A 344 16.64 -18.16 -9.61
C PRO A 344 17.01 -17.15 -10.71
N SER A 345 18.05 -16.34 -10.50
CA SER A 345 18.57 -15.37 -11.47
C SER A 345 20.09 -15.47 -11.60
N GLU A 346 20.64 -14.96 -12.70
CA GLU A 346 22.08 -15.00 -13.02
C GLU A 346 22.99 -14.28 -12.01
N SER A 347 22.40 -13.49 -11.10
CA SER A 347 23.09 -12.76 -10.03
C SER A 347 22.91 -13.39 -8.65
N GLN A 348 22.28 -14.57 -8.57
CA GLN A 348 21.93 -15.22 -7.31
C GLN A 348 22.63 -16.58 -7.12
N PHE A 349 22.97 -16.88 -5.86
CA PHE A 349 23.52 -18.18 -5.44
C PHE A 349 22.82 -18.70 -4.20
N ALA A 350 22.42 -19.98 -4.21
CA ALA A 350 21.86 -20.67 -3.06
C ALA A 350 22.95 -21.43 -2.31
N VAL A 351 23.13 -21.12 -1.03
CA VAL A 351 24.10 -21.76 -0.12
C VAL A 351 23.34 -22.55 0.93
N GLY A 352 23.62 -23.84 1.06
CA GLY A 352 23.07 -24.69 2.12
C GLY A 352 24.14 -25.03 3.14
N VAL A 353 23.89 -24.74 4.42
CA VAL A 353 24.76 -25.05 5.54
C VAL A 353 24.06 -26.04 6.46
N GLN A 354 24.68 -27.18 6.71
CA GLN A 354 24.22 -28.14 7.70
C GLN A 354 24.90 -27.84 9.04
N PHE A 355 24.14 -27.68 10.12
CA PHE A 355 24.74 -27.42 11.43
C PHE A 355 25.39 -28.68 11.99
N VAL A 356 26.60 -28.52 12.55
CA VAL A 356 27.40 -29.57 13.19
C VAL A 356 27.46 -29.33 14.70
N GLU A 357 27.73 -28.09 15.10
CA GLU A 357 27.71 -27.68 16.51
C GLU A 357 26.76 -26.50 16.71
N CYS A 358 25.95 -26.56 17.75
CA CYS A 358 25.04 -25.48 18.12
C CYS A 358 24.83 -25.54 19.62
N ASP A 359 25.02 -24.41 20.31
CA ASP A 359 24.87 -24.33 21.75
C ASP A 359 23.40 -24.56 22.17
N ARG A 360 23.19 -24.92 23.44
CA ARG A 360 21.86 -25.28 23.95
C ARG A 360 20.85 -24.14 23.79
N ALA A 361 21.24 -22.89 24.01
CA ALA A 361 20.33 -21.75 23.89
C ALA A 361 19.94 -21.51 22.43
N SER A 362 20.90 -21.61 21.50
CA SER A 362 20.66 -21.53 20.06
C SER A 362 19.77 -22.67 19.54
N LYS A 363 19.97 -23.91 20.03
CA LYS A 363 19.09 -25.05 19.71
C LYS A 363 17.66 -24.83 20.18
N GLU A 364 17.47 -24.29 21.38
CA GLU A 364 16.13 -24.01 21.92
C GLU A 364 15.43 -22.89 21.12
N LYS A 365 16.17 -21.86 20.70
CA LYS A 365 15.67 -20.82 19.80
C LYS A 365 15.25 -21.40 18.44
N LEU A 366 16.06 -22.29 17.86
CA LEU A 366 15.71 -22.99 16.60
C LEU A 366 14.46 -23.86 16.77
N LYS A 367 14.33 -24.58 17.89
CA LYS A 367 13.13 -25.35 18.23
C LYS A 367 11.89 -24.48 18.34
N LYS A 368 11.97 -23.34 19.03
CA LYS A 368 10.85 -22.37 19.13
C LYS A 368 10.43 -21.83 17.76
N LEU A 369 11.40 -21.55 16.88
CA LEU A 369 11.11 -21.14 15.51
C LEU A 369 10.40 -22.26 14.73
N GLU A 370 10.89 -23.50 14.81
CA GLU A 370 10.27 -24.69 14.21
C GLU A 370 8.89 -25.05 14.78
N GLU A 371 8.64 -24.78 16.07
CA GLU A 371 7.35 -25.03 16.70
C GLU A 371 6.33 -23.95 16.34
N SER A 372 6.74 -22.68 16.29
CA SER A 372 5.90 -21.58 15.75
C SER A 372 5.56 -21.79 14.27
N ALA A 373 6.39 -22.55 13.58
CA ALA A 373 6.24 -23.02 12.22
C ALA A 373 5.28 -24.22 12.13
N ALA A 374 5.42 -25.20 13.03
CA ALA A 374 4.63 -26.42 13.08
C ALA A 374 3.19 -26.18 13.57
N LEU A 375 2.94 -25.25 14.50
CA LEU A 375 1.59 -24.89 14.96
C LEU A 375 0.70 -24.40 13.80
N ARG A 376 1.27 -23.72 12.80
CA ARG A 376 0.54 -23.24 11.60
C ARG A 376 0.20 -24.35 10.60
N ASN A 377 0.90 -25.48 10.65
CA ASN A 377 0.58 -26.67 9.85
C ASN A 377 -0.39 -27.63 10.58
N ALA A 378 -0.62 -27.45 11.88
CA ALA A 378 -1.62 -28.19 12.64
C ALA A 378 -3.03 -27.55 12.54
N GLU A 379 -3.13 -26.23 12.36
CA GLU A 379 -4.42 -25.52 12.24
C GLU A 379 -5.05 -25.56 10.84
N THR A 380 -4.36 -26.07 9.83
CA THR A 380 -4.89 -26.24 8.46
C THR A 380 -5.58 -27.60 8.22
N ARG A 381 -5.83 -28.40 9.27
CA ARG A 381 -6.53 -29.70 9.19
C ARG A 381 -7.70 -29.90 10.15
N THR A 382 -8.23 -28.83 10.74
CA THR A 382 -9.49 -28.86 11.50
C THR A 382 -10.36 -27.68 11.10
N ASN A 383 -11.03 -27.84 9.96
CA ASN A 383 -12.43 -27.40 9.76
C ASN A 383 -12.98 -28.19 8.57
N VAL A 384 -13.44 -29.40 8.90
CA VAL A 384 -14.36 -30.20 8.10
C VAL A 384 -15.78 -29.77 8.49
N GLY A 385 -16.60 -29.48 7.48
CA GLY A 385 -18.07 -29.44 7.55
C GLY A 385 -18.66 -28.13 8.10
N MET A 386 -19.84 -27.66 7.70
CA MET A 386 -20.88 -28.24 6.84
C MET A 386 -21.91 -27.13 6.54
N VAL A 387 -22.49 -27.19 5.32
CA VAL A 387 -23.57 -26.36 4.72
C VAL A 387 -23.20 -24.97 4.24
#